data_AF-A0AA43HVI9-F1
#
_entry.id   AF-A0AA43HVI9-F1
#
_cell.length_a   1.000
_cell.length_b   1.000
_cell.length_c   1.000
_cell.angle_alpha   90.00
_cell.angle_beta   90.00
_cell.angle_gamma   90.00
#
_symmetry.space_group_name_H-M   'P 1'
#
loop_
_entity.id
_entity.type
_entity.pdbx_description
1 polymer ?
#
loop_
_entity_poly.entity_id
_entity_poly.type
_entity_poly.pdbx_seq_one_letter_code
_entity_poly.pdbx_strand_id
1 'polypeptide(L)'
;MENLKERIFSNPQNERILSFLSLEKSDRLQLWDDFGFDEGARVFFDKYGQNIPNDCKYSFSIHNLYLNSENGLIFAFQIGRFTFAFRYPFRDNKNRQKSYTLDDWINIEQLGNDWALLDYFYKEEQIYLEKSYSIYGG
;
A
#
# COMPACT_ATOMS: atom_id res chain seq x y z
N MET A 1 12.34 -14.65 -1.34
CA MET A 1 11.66 -13.56 -2.07
C MET A 1 11.10 -13.97 -3.41
N GLU A 2 11.74 -14.86 -4.18
CA GLU A 2 11.22 -15.28 -5.50
C GLU A 2 9.80 -15.86 -5.41
N ASN A 3 9.55 -16.80 -4.50
CA ASN A 3 8.20 -17.35 -4.25
C ASN A 3 7.17 -16.28 -3.82
N LEU A 4 7.60 -15.18 -3.20
CA LEU A 4 6.69 -14.10 -2.82
C LEU A 4 6.34 -13.24 -4.04
N LYS A 5 7.31 -12.89 -4.88
CA LYS A 5 7.05 -12.22 -6.15
C LYS A 5 6.08 -13.04 -7.01
N GLU A 6 6.33 -14.34 -7.17
CA GLU A 6 5.42 -15.21 -7.92
C GLU A 6 3.99 -15.11 -7.40
N ARG A 7 3.80 -15.17 -6.08
CA ARG A 7 2.49 -14.99 -5.45
C ARG A 7 1.89 -13.62 -5.73
N ILE A 8 2.65 -12.54 -5.58
CA ILE A 8 2.20 -11.17 -5.89
C ILE A 8 1.67 -11.06 -7.32
N PHE A 9 2.41 -11.55 -8.32
CA PHE A 9 2.03 -11.46 -9.74
C PHE A 9 0.97 -12.48 -10.15
N SER A 10 0.85 -13.60 -9.45
CA SER A 10 -0.21 -14.59 -9.71
C SER A 10 -1.54 -14.25 -9.03
N ASN A 11 -1.54 -13.34 -8.06
CA ASN A 11 -2.75 -12.97 -7.33
C ASN A 11 -3.61 -12.04 -8.20
N PRO A 12 -4.79 -12.48 -8.68
CA PRO A 12 -5.60 -11.69 -9.61
C PRO A 12 -6.09 -10.38 -9.01
N GLN A 13 -6.18 -10.28 -7.68
CA GLN A 13 -6.59 -9.04 -7.03
C GLN A 13 -5.51 -7.94 -7.15
N ASN A 14 -4.28 -8.29 -7.49
CA ASN A 14 -3.18 -7.34 -7.65
C ASN A 14 -3.07 -6.76 -9.07
N GLU A 15 -3.82 -7.28 -10.06
CA GLU A 15 -3.66 -6.89 -11.48
C GLU A 15 -3.67 -5.37 -11.68
N ARG A 16 -4.68 -4.70 -11.11
CA ARG A 16 -4.85 -3.25 -11.25
C ARG A 16 -3.77 -2.44 -10.55
N ILE A 17 -3.34 -2.87 -9.36
CA ILE A 17 -2.29 -2.15 -8.60
C ILE A 17 -0.91 -2.36 -9.22
N LEU A 18 -0.60 -3.55 -9.73
CA LEU A 18 0.65 -3.81 -10.44
C LEU A 18 0.76 -2.94 -11.70
N SER A 19 -0.34 -2.85 -12.46
CA SER A 19 -0.43 -1.96 -13.62
C SER A 19 -0.33 -0.47 -13.22
N PHE A 20 -1.07 -0.05 -12.20
CA PHE A 20 -1.05 1.32 -11.67
C PHE A 20 0.35 1.77 -11.25
N LEU A 21 1.08 0.91 -10.54
CA LEU A 21 2.43 1.18 -10.04
C LEU A 21 3.52 0.92 -11.08
N SER A 22 3.16 0.39 -12.26
CA SER A 22 4.10 -0.05 -13.30
C SER A 22 5.16 -1.02 -12.77
N LEU A 23 4.74 -1.98 -11.93
CA LEU A 23 5.63 -2.97 -11.31
C LEU A 23 5.84 -4.18 -12.22
N GLU A 24 7.10 -4.57 -12.39
CA GLU A 24 7.52 -5.72 -13.19
C GLU A 24 8.17 -6.83 -12.33
N LYS A 25 8.17 -8.07 -12.82
CA LYS A 25 8.80 -9.20 -12.08
C LYS A 25 10.29 -8.99 -11.84
N SER A 26 10.95 -8.29 -12.77
CA SER A 26 12.37 -7.89 -12.74
C SER A 26 12.67 -6.91 -11.60
N ASP A 27 11.70 -6.13 -11.14
CA ASP A 27 11.91 -5.10 -10.12
C ASP A 27 12.37 -5.70 -8.79
N ARG A 28 13.16 -4.94 -8.02
CA ARG A 28 13.68 -5.41 -6.73
C ARG A 28 12.59 -5.38 -5.66
N LEU A 29 12.32 -6.54 -5.04
CA LEU A 29 11.48 -6.66 -3.85
C LEU A 29 12.37 -6.95 -2.64
N GLN A 30 12.19 -6.18 -1.56
CA GLN A 30 12.93 -6.36 -0.30
C GLN A 30 12.03 -6.03 0.89
N LEU A 31 12.32 -6.63 2.04
CA LEU A 31 11.74 -6.19 3.29
C LEU A 31 12.13 -4.73 3.54
N TRP A 32 11.21 -3.96 4.13
CA TRP A 32 11.52 -2.62 4.59
C TRP A 32 12.62 -2.68 5.65
N ASP A 33 13.62 -1.83 5.47
CA ASP A 33 14.70 -1.59 6.41
C ASP A 33 14.97 -0.08 6.40
N ASP A 34 14.93 0.56 7.58
CA ASP A 34 15.00 2.02 7.71
C ASP A 34 16.43 2.52 7.46
N PHE A 35 16.76 2.74 6.19
CA PHE A 35 18.03 3.37 5.78
C PHE A 35 18.01 4.90 5.91
N GLY A 36 16.92 5.50 6.42
CA GLY A 36 16.88 6.90 6.87
C GLY A 36 16.60 7.98 5.82
N PHE A 37 16.36 7.65 4.55
CA PHE A 37 16.19 8.66 3.48
C PHE A 37 14.75 8.87 3.00
N ASP A 38 13.82 7.95 3.27
CA ASP A 38 12.44 8.01 2.79
C ASP A 38 11.48 8.38 3.93
N GLU A 39 11.23 9.68 4.08
CA GLU A 39 10.31 10.24 5.09
C GLU A 39 8.89 9.68 4.94
N GLY A 40 8.44 9.46 3.70
CA GLY A 40 7.14 8.89 3.37
C GLY A 40 7.02 7.46 3.85
N ALA A 41 8.03 6.64 3.54
CA ALA A 41 8.11 5.25 4.00
C ALA A 41 8.11 5.16 5.53
N ARG A 42 8.82 6.05 6.24
CA ARG A 42 8.81 6.05 7.71
C ARG A 42 7.43 6.39 8.28
N VAL A 43 6.75 7.39 7.72
CA VAL A 43 5.36 7.68 8.12
C VAL A 43 4.45 6.47 7.80
N PHE A 44 4.62 5.87 6.63
CA PHE A 44 3.82 4.74 6.19
C PHE A 44 4.02 3.51 7.07
N PHE A 45 5.27 3.12 7.33
CA PHE A 45 5.67 1.90 8.03
C PHE A 45 5.74 2.02 9.55
N ASP A 46 6.29 3.13 10.06
CA ASP A 46 6.58 3.29 11.48
C ASP A 46 5.43 3.97 12.22
N LYS A 47 4.75 4.94 11.58
CA LYS A 47 3.61 5.63 12.19
C LYS A 47 2.29 4.92 11.90
N TYR A 48 1.94 4.73 10.63
CA TYR A 48 0.65 4.15 10.28
C TYR A 48 0.57 2.64 10.47
N GLY A 49 1.63 1.89 10.15
CA GLY A 49 1.69 0.44 10.41
C GLY A 49 2.51 0.04 11.62
N GLN A 50 2.58 0.88 12.66
CA GLN A 50 3.21 0.50 13.93
C GLN A 50 2.69 -0.84 14.47
N ASN A 51 1.42 -1.16 14.20
CA ASN A 51 0.73 -2.37 14.64
C ASN A 51 0.66 -3.48 13.57
N ILE A 52 1.24 -3.24 12.39
CA ILE A 52 1.30 -4.23 11.30
C ILE A 52 2.63 -4.99 11.40
N PRO A 53 2.63 -6.33 11.31
CA PRO A 53 3.85 -7.14 11.35
C PRO A 53 4.90 -6.74 10.30
N ASN A 54 6.18 -6.92 10.66
CA ASN A 54 7.29 -6.54 9.79
C ASN A 54 7.39 -7.40 8.52
N ASP A 55 6.92 -8.65 8.56
CA ASP A 55 6.88 -9.53 7.41
C ASP A 55 5.79 -9.19 6.39
N CYS A 56 5.00 -8.13 6.66
CA CYS A 56 4.09 -7.50 5.70
C CYS A 56 4.67 -6.25 5.02
N LYS A 57 5.83 -5.74 5.46
CA LYS A 57 6.38 -4.43 5.05
C LYS A 57 7.49 -4.59 4.02
N TYR A 58 7.25 -4.14 2.79
CA TYR A 58 8.21 -4.33 1.69
C TYR A 58 8.41 -3.05 0.89
N SER A 59 9.63 -2.82 0.43
CA SER A 59 9.88 -1.92 -0.69
C SER A 59 9.92 -2.74 -1.99
N PHE A 60 9.18 -2.29 -2.99
CA PHE A 60 9.16 -2.89 -4.33
C PHE A 60 9.43 -1.81 -5.37
N SER A 61 10.60 -1.88 -6.02
CA SER A 61 11.14 -0.79 -6.81
C SER A 61 11.27 0.47 -5.95
N ILE A 62 10.65 1.57 -6.36
CA ILE A 62 10.60 2.84 -5.61
C ILE A 62 9.36 2.96 -4.69
N HIS A 63 8.48 1.96 -4.71
CA HIS A 63 7.21 2.00 -3.97
C HIS A 63 7.33 1.22 -2.67
N ASN A 64 6.53 1.60 -1.69
CA ASN A 64 6.48 0.93 -0.40
C ASN A 64 5.12 0.26 -0.24
N LEU A 65 5.10 -1.02 0.10
CA LEU A 65 3.92 -1.88 0.05
C LEU A 65 3.68 -2.54 1.41
N TYR A 66 2.39 -2.64 1.75
CA TYR A 66 1.90 -3.65 2.65
C TYR A 66 1.30 -4.81 1.88
N LEU A 67 1.76 -6.02 2.18
CA LEU A 67 1.28 -7.23 1.54
C LEU A 67 1.16 -8.40 2.50
N ASN A 68 0.29 -9.32 2.14
CA ASN A 68 0.14 -10.61 2.79
C ASN A 68 1.26 -11.56 2.34
N SER A 69 2.08 -12.04 3.29
CA SER A 69 3.26 -12.86 2.97
C SER A 69 2.91 -14.28 2.52
N GLU A 70 1.70 -14.75 2.83
CA GLU A 70 1.21 -16.08 2.46
C GLU A 70 0.68 -16.15 1.03
N ASN A 71 -0.13 -15.17 0.62
CA ASN A 71 -0.82 -15.17 -0.68
C ASN A 71 -0.40 -14.04 -1.63
N GLY A 72 0.50 -13.16 -1.20
CA GLY A 72 1.02 -12.05 -2.00
C GLY A 72 0.06 -10.90 -2.24
N LEU A 73 -1.11 -10.86 -1.60
CA LEU A 73 -2.09 -9.79 -1.76
C LEU A 73 -1.53 -8.45 -1.28
N ILE A 74 -1.49 -7.45 -2.15
CA ILE A 74 -1.16 -6.08 -1.77
C ILE A 74 -2.43 -5.42 -1.23
N PHE A 75 -2.35 -4.88 -0.02
CA PHE A 75 -3.49 -4.24 0.65
C PHE A 75 -3.27 -2.77 0.99
N ALA A 76 -2.03 -2.27 0.89
CA ALA A 76 -1.76 -0.84 0.93
C ALA A 76 -0.44 -0.52 0.25
N PHE A 77 -0.28 0.73 -0.17
CA PHE A 77 0.94 1.23 -0.75
C PHE A 77 1.18 2.70 -0.44
N GLN A 78 2.44 3.09 -0.60
CA GLN A 78 2.93 4.45 -0.60
C GLN A 78 3.69 4.69 -1.91
N ILE A 79 3.40 5.83 -2.54
CA ILE A 79 4.14 6.36 -3.69
C ILE A 79 4.51 7.81 -3.46
N GLY A 80 5.44 8.33 -4.27
CA GLY A 80 5.90 9.70 -4.16
C GLY A 80 6.56 9.94 -2.80
N ARG A 81 6.27 11.08 -2.18
CA ARG A 81 6.75 11.43 -0.84
C ARG A 81 5.72 11.14 0.24
N PHE A 82 4.42 11.32 -0.01
CA PHE A 82 3.38 11.20 1.02
C PHE A 82 2.00 10.74 0.49
N THR A 83 1.96 10.10 -0.66
CA THR A 83 0.70 9.52 -1.17
C THR A 83 0.55 8.11 -0.63
N PHE A 84 -0.49 7.89 0.16
CA PHE A 84 -0.80 6.59 0.75
C PHE A 84 -2.18 6.11 0.31
N ALA A 85 -2.29 4.85 -0.06
CA ALA A 85 -3.55 4.23 -0.42
C ALA A 85 -3.66 2.82 0.17
N PHE A 86 -4.89 2.37 0.37
CA PHE A 86 -5.16 1.08 0.99
C PHE A 86 -6.49 0.49 0.52
N ARG A 87 -6.61 -0.83 0.65
CA ARG A 87 -7.88 -1.52 0.46
C ARG A 87 -8.84 -1.13 1.56
N TYR A 88 -9.89 -0.42 1.19
CA TYR A 88 -10.87 0.16 2.07
C TYR A 88 -11.91 -0.88 2.48
N PRO A 89 -12.00 -1.23 3.77
CA PRO A 89 -12.85 -2.34 4.23
C PRO A 89 -14.33 -1.96 4.35
N PHE A 90 -14.70 -0.69 4.13
CA PHE A 90 -16.08 -0.21 4.26
C PHE A 90 -16.74 -0.05 2.89
N ARG A 91 -18.07 -0.16 2.85
CA ARG A 91 -18.84 0.01 1.61
C ARG A 91 -18.87 1.48 1.20
N ASP A 92 -18.67 1.71 -0.10
CA ASP A 92 -18.73 2.98 -0.82
C ASP A 92 -17.65 4.02 -0.44
N ASN A 93 -16.61 4.11 -1.27
CA ASN A 93 -15.45 4.97 -1.05
C ASN A 93 -15.18 5.94 -2.20
N LYS A 94 -16.15 6.17 -3.09
CA LYS A 94 -15.98 6.99 -4.30
C LYS A 94 -15.40 8.38 -3.99
N ASN A 95 -15.73 8.95 -2.83
CA ASN A 95 -15.24 10.26 -2.40
C ASN A 95 -13.81 10.23 -1.85
N ARG A 96 -13.19 9.06 -1.71
CA ARG A 96 -11.84 8.86 -1.15
C ARG A 96 -10.84 8.38 -2.20
N GLN A 97 -11.24 8.30 -3.47
CA GLN A 97 -10.37 7.86 -4.57
C GLN A 97 -9.63 9.02 -5.26
N LYS A 98 -9.96 10.27 -4.91
CA LYS A 98 -9.36 11.48 -5.46
C LYS A 98 -9.04 12.44 -4.34
N SER A 99 -7.83 12.96 -4.30
CA SER A 99 -7.45 13.99 -3.33
C SER A 99 -6.21 14.76 -3.78
N TYR A 100 -6.03 15.94 -3.20
CA TYR A 100 -4.74 16.63 -3.23
C TYR A 100 -3.88 16.09 -2.10
N THR A 101 -2.77 15.46 -2.45
CA THR A 101 -1.74 15.02 -1.50
C THR A 101 -0.61 16.04 -1.46
N LEU A 102 0.43 15.78 -0.64
CA LEU A 102 1.67 16.57 -0.72
C LEU A 102 2.45 16.32 -2.02
N ASP A 103 2.09 15.27 -2.77
CA ASP A 103 2.68 14.93 -4.07
C ASP A 103 1.88 15.44 -5.27
N ASP A 104 0.91 16.36 -5.04
CA ASP A 104 -0.07 16.87 -6.01
C ASP A 104 -1.39 16.06 -6.05
N TRP A 105 -2.27 16.41 -7.00
CA TRP A 105 -3.53 15.76 -7.28
C TRP A 105 -3.35 14.30 -7.69
N ILE A 106 -3.97 13.40 -6.95
CA ILE A 106 -3.94 11.96 -7.20
C ILE A 106 -5.35 11.44 -7.46
N ASN A 107 -5.46 10.54 -8.44
CA ASN A 107 -6.67 9.77 -8.75
C ASN A 107 -6.36 8.27 -8.80
N ILE A 108 -7.01 7.49 -7.95
CA ILE A 108 -6.87 6.03 -7.86
C ILE A 108 -8.14 5.27 -8.25
N GLU A 109 -9.13 5.90 -8.89
CA GLU A 109 -10.39 5.24 -9.31
C GLU A 109 -10.16 3.95 -10.10
N GLN A 110 -9.09 3.91 -10.91
CA GLN A 110 -8.73 2.74 -11.72
C GLN A 110 -8.36 1.50 -10.91
N LEU A 111 -8.06 1.63 -9.61
CA LEU A 111 -7.83 0.50 -8.72
C LEU A 111 -9.14 -0.22 -8.35
N GLY A 112 -10.27 0.50 -8.35
CA GLY A 112 -11.59 -0.03 -7.98
C GLY A 112 -12.12 0.52 -6.66
N ASN A 113 -13.43 0.32 -6.44
CA ASN A 113 -14.19 0.84 -5.29
C ASN A 113 -13.80 0.21 -3.94
N ASP A 114 -12.85 -0.69 -3.93
CA ASP A 114 -12.24 -1.25 -2.74
C ASP A 114 -10.95 -0.53 -2.36
N TRP A 115 -10.55 0.55 -3.05
CA TRP A 115 -9.34 1.33 -2.74
C TRP A 115 -9.64 2.76 -2.34
N ALA A 116 -9.00 3.25 -1.29
CA ALA A 116 -9.11 4.63 -0.83
C ALA A 116 -7.73 5.24 -0.56
N LEU A 117 -7.64 6.56 -0.73
CA LEU A 117 -6.53 7.36 -0.24
C LEU A 117 -6.66 7.52 1.28
N LEU A 118 -5.52 7.44 1.95
CA LEU A 118 -5.38 7.88 3.34
C LEU A 118 -5.10 9.38 3.31
N ASP A 119 -5.95 10.16 3.96
CA ASP A 119 -5.74 11.59 4.08
C ASP A 119 -4.83 11.85 5.30
N TYR A 120 -3.61 12.31 5.01
CA TYR A 120 -2.59 12.60 6.01
C TYR A 120 -3.05 13.61 7.08
N PHE A 121 -4.04 14.45 6.78
CA PHE A 121 -4.51 15.50 7.67
C PHE A 121 -5.44 15.00 8.79
N TYR A 122 -5.94 13.77 8.71
CA TYR A 122 -6.88 13.22 9.70
C TYR A 122 -6.25 12.06 10.47
N LYS A 123 -5.92 12.31 11.75
CA LYS A 123 -5.26 11.33 12.62
C LYS A 123 -6.10 10.08 12.87
N GLU A 124 -7.42 10.18 12.78
CA GLU A 124 -8.30 9.03 12.99
C GLU A 124 -8.23 8.00 11.86
N GLU A 125 -7.64 8.31 10.71
CA GLU A 125 -7.69 7.43 9.53
C GLU A 125 -6.72 6.24 9.58
N GLN A 126 -5.74 6.27 10.49
CA GLN A 126 -4.84 5.12 10.73
C GLN A 126 -5.63 3.83 11.03
N ILE A 127 -6.76 3.95 11.74
CA ILE A 127 -7.62 2.82 12.07
C ILE A 127 -8.11 2.07 10.82
N TYR A 128 -8.19 2.74 9.68
CA TYR A 128 -8.64 2.14 8.43
C TYR A 128 -7.57 1.25 7.80
N LEU A 129 -6.30 1.64 7.92
CA LEU A 129 -5.19 0.79 7.49
C LEU A 129 -5.08 -0.45 8.39
N GLU A 130 -5.25 -0.30 9.70
CA GLU A 130 -5.25 -1.45 10.64
C GLU A 130 -6.42 -2.40 10.35
N LYS A 131 -7.61 -1.87 10.05
CA LYS A 131 -8.75 -2.68 9.62
C LYS A 131 -8.48 -3.37 8.28
N SER A 132 -7.84 -2.68 7.33
CA SER A 132 -7.39 -3.30 6.07
C SER A 132 -6.47 -4.49 6.35
N TYR A 133 -5.46 -4.31 7.21
CA TYR A 133 -4.60 -5.40 7.64
C TYR A 133 -5.38 -6.56 8.26
N SER A 134 -6.34 -6.30 9.17
CA SER A 134 -7.12 -7.38 9.82
C SER A 134 -7.93 -8.25 8.85
N ILE A 135 -8.22 -7.74 7.64
CA ILE A 135 -8.97 -8.46 6.61
C ILE A 135 -8.04 -9.08 5.57
N TYR A 136 -6.96 -8.39 5.20
CA TYR A 136 -6.17 -8.72 4.02
C TYR A 136 -4.75 -9.17 4.33
N GLY A 137 -4.18 -8.79 5.48
CA GLY A 137 -2.77 -9.00 5.80
C GLY A 137 -2.44 -10.29 6.54
N GLY A 138 -3.46 -11.07 6.91
CA GLY A 138 -3.35 -12.31 7.70
C GLY A 138 -2.59 -13.43 7.01
#